data_AF-A0A482XC27-F1
#
_entry.id   AF-A0A482XC27-F1
#
_cell.length_a   1.000
_cell.length_b   1.000
_cell.length_c   1.000
_cell.angle_alpha   90.00
_cell.angle_beta   90.00
_cell.angle_gamma   90.00
#
_symmetry.space_group_name_H-M   'P 1'
#
loop_
_entity.id
_entity.type
_entity.pdbx_description
1 polymer ?
#
loop_
_entity_poly.entity_id
_entity_poly.type
_entity_poly.pdbx_seq_one_letter_code
_entity_poly.pdbx_strand_id
1 'polypeptide(L)'
;MVQSTKQKKAQHKNDSRKQKTFDKKLVIKAKRQKNPLAPFEEYQKYENHDGHFKISCKRSVDIDPVMWDWLFALEEKNMKKMYTESEWGWDFEKKKQEMTDISAYYLIASSLNGDPVAFSHFRFDMDYGQPVLYCYEIQLEASVRRLGLGKFIMNVLEKVGFSNKMEKVILTVFKKNEEALKFFYALGFELDETSPDEDERKCYVILSKPKTEQTDTNVESH
;
A
#
# COMPACT_ATOMS: atom_id res chain seq x y z
N MET A 1 31.79 -35.75 2.80
CA MET A 1 31.97 -35.14 1.47
C MET A 1 31.67 -33.65 1.57
N VAL A 2 32.67 -32.78 1.39
CA VAL A 2 32.47 -31.32 1.35
C VAL A 2 32.06 -30.96 -0.08
N GLN A 3 30.85 -30.42 -0.26
CA GLN A 3 30.36 -30.00 -1.59
C GLN A 3 31.27 -28.93 -2.20
N SER A 4 31.55 -29.03 -3.50
CA SER A 4 32.43 -28.08 -4.19
C SER A 4 31.78 -26.70 -4.32
N THR A 5 32.60 -25.65 -4.41
CA THR A 5 32.14 -24.26 -4.57
C THR A 5 31.22 -24.07 -5.79
N LYS A 6 31.42 -24.87 -6.86
CA LYS A 6 30.53 -24.88 -8.04
C LYS A 6 29.15 -25.48 -7.72
N GLN A 7 29.10 -26.57 -6.95
CA GLN A 7 27.84 -27.20 -6.52
C GLN A 7 27.04 -26.27 -5.60
N LYS A 8 27.70 -25.60 -4.64
CA LYS A 8 27.05 -24.62 -3.76
C LYS A 8 26.45 -23.44 -4.53
N LYS A 9 27.20 -22.89 -5.52
CA LYS A 9 26.70 -21.80 -6.39
C LYS A 9 25.51 -22.24 -7.25
N ALA A 10 25.55 -23.44 -7.82
CA ALA A 10 24.45 -23.97 -8.61
C ALA A 10 23.19 -24.22 -7.76
N GLN A 11 23.36 -24.76 -6.55
CA GLN A 11 22.28 -24.99 -5.59
C GLN A 11 21.61 -23.67 -5.17
N HIS A 12 22.41 -22.67 -4.75
CA HIS A 12 21.90 -21.35 -4.38
C HIS A 12 21.15 -20.65 -5.54
N LYS A 13 21.65 -20.80 -6.77
CA LYS A 13 20.97 -20.30 -7.98
C LYS A 13 19.64 -21.02 -8.25
N ASN A 14 19.53 -22.29 -7.90
CA ASN A 14 18.30 -23.05 -8.07
C ASN A 14 17.27 -22.68 -6.98
N ASP A 15 17.71 -22.54 -5.74
CA ASP A 15 16.85 -22.18 -4.61
C ASP A 15 16.30 -20.75 -4.76
N SER A 16 17.14 -19.79 -5.17
CA SER A 16 16.67 -18.42 -5.51
C SER A 16 15.68 -18.38 -6.67
N ARG A 17 15.81 -19.25 -7.68
CA ARG A 17 14.83 -19.38 -8.78
C ARG A 17 13.50 -19.95 -8.31
N LYS A 18 13.55 -20.96 -7.43
CA LYS A 18 12.35 -21.57 -6.83
C LYS A 18 11.60 -20.56 -5.97
N GLN A 19 12.31 -19.80 -5.14
CA GLN A 19 11.73 -18.74 -4.31
C GLN A 19 11.02 -17.69 -5.17
N LYS A 20 11.70 -17.12 -6.17
CA LYS A 20 11.08 -16.15 -7.10
C LYS A 20 9.82 -16.68 -7.80
N THR A 21 9.79 -17.97 -8.10
CA THR A 21 8.61 -18.61 -8.72
C THR A 21 7.48 -18.77 -7.71
N PHE A 22 7.80 -19.08 -6.46
CA PHE A 22 6.85 -19.15 -5.36
C PHE A 22 6.24 -17.77 -5.05
N ASP A 23 7.06 -16.73 -4.96
CA ASP A 23 6.61 -15.35 -4.66
C ASP A 23 5.66 -14.82 -5.74
N LYS A 24 6.00 -15.07 -7.01
CA LYS A 24 5.10 -14.76 -8.13
C LYS A 24 3.75 -15.46 -8.01
N LYS A 25 3.71 -16.71 -7.54
CA LYS A 25 2.45 -17.43 -7.30
C LYS A 25 1.65 -16.81 -6.16
N LEU A 26 2.31 -16.33 -5.09
CA LEU A 26 1.65 -15.60 -4.00
C LEU A 26 0.97 -14.33 -4.52
N VAL A 27 1.70 -13.50 -5.28
CA VAL A 27 1.15 -12.27 -5.87
C VAL A 27 -0.02 -12.57 -6.82
N ILE A 28 0.12 -13.57 -7.71
CA ILE A 28 -0.97 -13.98 -8.61
C ILE A 28 -2.21 -14.44 -7.81
N LYS A 29 -2.01 -15.18 -6.72
CA LYS A 29 -3.10 -15.61 -5.84
C LYS A 29 -3.78 -14.41 -5.19
N ALA A 30 -3.02 -13.44 -4.68
CA ALA A 30 -3.53 -12.24 -4.04
C ALA A 30 -4.32 -11.35 -5.03
N LYS A 31 -3.79 -11.12 -6.24
CA LYS A 31 -4.45 -10.36 -7.34
C LYS A 31 -5.79 -10.96 -7.81
N ARG A 32 -6.08 -12.23 -7.49
CA ARG A 32 -7.33 -12.91 -7.88
C ARG A 32 -8.44 -12.80 -6.84
N GLN A 33 -8.17 -12.20 -5.68
CA GLN A 33 -9.18 -12.05 -4.63
C GLN A 33 -10.26 -11.07 -5.07
N LYS A 34 -11.53 -11.44 -4.82
CA LYS A 34 -12.64 -10.53 -5.06
C LYS A 34 -12.62 -9.35 -4.08
N ASN A 35 -12.37 -9.64 -2.81
CA ASN A 35 -12.28 -8.63 -1.75
C ASN A 35 -11.24 -9.07 -0.70
N PRO A 36 -10.03 -8.48 -0.69
CA PRO A 36 -8.99 -8.79 0.29
C PRO A 36 -9.33 -8.40 1.74
N LEU A 37 -10.28 -7.49 1.94
CA LEU A 37 -10.74 -7.04 3.26
C LEU A 37 -11.80 -7.96 3.87
N ALA A 38 -12.48 -8.78 3.07
CA ALA A 38 -13.62 -9.59 3.53
C ALA A 38 -13.34 -10.46 4.77
N PRO A 39 -12.16 -11.09 4.93
CA PRO A 39 -11.85 -11.89 6.14
C PRO A 39 -11.65 -11.08 7.43
N PHE A 40 -11.67 -9.76 7.37
CA PHE A 40 -11.27 -8.85 8.44
C PHE A 40 -12.44 -7.92 8.80
N GLU A 41 -13.51 -8.48 9.35
CA GLU A 41 -14.73 -7.74 9.69
C GLU A 41 -14.47 -6.59 10.66
N GLU A 42 -13.52 -6.76 11.59
CA GLU A 42 -13.09 -5.75 12.54
C GLU A 42 -12.45 -4.51 11.87
N TYR A 43 -11.98 -4.68 10.63
CA TYR A 43 -11.39 -3.61 9.83
C TYR A 43 -12.36 -2.95 8.84
N GLN A 44 -13.63 -3.36 8.81
CA GLN A 44 -14.67 -2.77 7.95
C GLN A 44 -15.33 -1.53 8.55
N LYS A 45 -14.91 -1.13 9.76
CA LYS A 45 -15.35 0.10 10.42
C LYS A 45 -14.24 0.71 11.26
N TYR A 46 -14.23 2.03 11.35
CA TYR A 46 -13.36 2.78 12.24
C TYR A 46 -14.19 3.80 13.01
N GLU A 47 -14.18 3.70 14.33
CA GLU A 47 -14.96 4.54 15.22
C GLU A 47 -14.05 5.07 16.33
N ASN A 48 -14.09 6.37 16.56
CA ASN A 48 -13.49 7.02 17.72
C ASN A 48 -14.40 8.18 18.17
N HIS A 49 -13.98 8.92 19.20
CA HIS A 49 -14.75 10.08 19.69
C HIS A 49 -15.06 11.10 18.59
N ASP A 50 -14.14 11.25 17.62
CA ASP A 50 -14.16 12.34 16.64
C ASP A 50 -14.70 11.92 15.26
N GLY A 51 -15.04 10.64 15.05
CA GLY A 51 -15.51 10.17 13.75
C GLY A 51 -15.91 8.69 13.69
N HIS A 52 -16.90 8.40 12.84
CA HIS A 52 -17.42 7.06 12.57
C HIS A 52 -17.41 6.83 11.06
N PHE A 53 -16.68 5.81 10.63
CA PHE A 53 -16.42 5.56 9.22
C PHE A 53 -16.62 4.09 8.89
N LYS A 54 -17.27 3.83 7.75
CA LYS A 54 -17.35 2.50 7.15
C LYS A 54 -16.19 2.34 6.16
N ILE A 55 -15.48 1.22 6.25
CA ILE A 55 -14.39 0.88 5.33
C ILE A 55 -14.86 -0.23 4.40
N SER A 56 -14.67 -0.02 3.11
CA SER A 56 -14.95 -1.02 2.07
C SER A 56 -13.72 -1.21 1.18
N CYS A 57 -13.62 -2.37 0.54
CA CYS A 57 -12.60 -2.63 -0.45
C CYS A 57 -13.25 -3.00 -1.78
N LYS A 58 -12.86 -2.31 -2.85
CA LYS A 58 -13.32 -2.56 -4.23
C LYS A 58 -12.13 -2.80 -5.15
N ARG A 59 -12.34 -3.54 -6.24
CA ARG A 59 -11.39 -3.54 -7.36
C ARG A 59 -11.67 -2.33 -8.24
N SER A 60 -10.65 -1.83 -8.96
CA SER A 60 -10.81 -0.73 -9.92
C SER A 60 -11.95 -0.97 -10.92
N VAL A 61 -12.09 -2.21 -11.40
CA VAL A 61 -13.14 -2.63 -12.35
C VAL A 61 -14.56 -2.60 -11.76
N ASP A 62 -14.70 -2.54 -10.44
CA ASP A 62 -15.98 -2.53 -9.72
C ASP A 62 -16.33 -1.12 -9.19
N ILE A 63 -15.55 -0.10 -9.54
CA ILE A 63 -15.79 1.30 -9.14
C ILE A 63 -16.67 1.97 -10.20
N ASP A 64 -17.78 2.54 -9.76
CA ASP A 64 -18.72 3.26 -10.61
C ASP A 64 -18.16 4.65 -11.03
N PRO A 65 -18.68 5.25 -12.12
CA PRO A 65 -18.18 6.52 -12.62
C PRO A 65 -18.22 7.68 -11.61
N VAL A 66 -19.25 7.74 -10.78
CA VAL A 66 -19.41 8.82 -9.79
C VAL A 66 -18.32 8.73 -8.71
N MET A 67 -18.03 7.52 -8.25
CA MET A 67 -16.93 7.29 -7.32
C MET A 67 -15.57 7.60 -7.97
N TRP A 68 -15.37 7.26 -9.24
CA TRP A 68 -14.15 7.62 -9.96
C TRP A 68 -13.91 9.12 -10.04
N ASP A 69 -14.96 9.90 -10.36
CA ASP A 69 -14.87 11.35 -10.39
C ASP A 69 -14.41 11.91 -9.03
N TRP A 70 -14.94 11.37 -7.93
CA TRP A 70 -14.50 11.76 -6.58
C TRP A 70 -13.04 11.37 -6.28
N LEU A 71 -12.63 10.14 -6.62
CA LEU A 71 -11.25 9.66 -6.42
C LEU A 71 -10.24 10.56 -7.16
N PHE A 72 -10.51 10.88 -8.43
CA PHE A 72 -9.65 11.76 -9.22
C PHE A 72 -9.62 13.18 -8.69
N ALA A 73 -10.78 13.73 -8.32
CA ALA A 73 -10.87 15.08 -7.78
C ALA A 73 -10.08 15.21 -6.46
N LEU A 74 -10.18 14.22 -5.57
CA LEU A 74 -9.45 14.24 -4.29
C LEU A 74 -7.93 14.09 -4.50
N GLU A 75 -7.51 13.18 -5.39
CA GLU A 75 -6.10 13.01 -5.77
C GLU A 75 -5.52 14.30 -6.36
N GLU A 76 -6.21 14.89 -7.34
CA GLU A 76 -5.80 16.16 -7.96
C GLU A 76 -5.71 17.29 -6.93
N LYS A 77 -6.74 17.45 -6.09
CA LYS A 77 -6.80 18.48 -5.04
C LYS A 77 -5.62 18.38 -4.08
N ASN A 78 -5.21 17.17 -3.70
CA ASN A 78 -4.16 16.98 -2.71
C ASN A 78 -2.76 17.00 -3.32
N MET A 79 -2.59 16.46 -4.53
CA MET A 79 -1.27 16.10 -5.06
C MET A 79 -0.81 16.93 -6.25
N LYS A 80 -1.72 17.57 -7.02
CA LYS A 80 -1.37 18.30 -8.25
C LYS A 80 -0.24 19.30 -8.06
N LYS A 81 -0.28 20.09 -6.98
CA LYS A 81 0.76 21.09 -6.69
C LYS A 81 2.12 20.42 -6.51
N MET A 82 2.21 19.36 -5.70
CA MET A 82 3.46 18.66 -5.44
C MET A 82 4.03 18.02 -6.70
N TYR A 83 3.19 17.35 -7.50
CA TYR A 83 3.59 16.78 -8.78
C TYR A 83 4.10 17.85 -9.75
N THR A 84 3.38 18.97 -9.88
CA THR A 84 3.77 20.09 -10.77
C THR A 84 5.12 20.70 -10.36
N GLU A 85 5.41 20.78 -9.06
CA GLU A 85 6.67 21.30 -8.51
C GLU A 85 7.80 20.25 -8.42
N SER A 86 7.56 19.04 -8.92
CA SER A 86 8.48 17.90 -8.94
C SER A 86 9.01 17.63 -10.35
N GLU A 87 10.04 16.78 -10.45
CA GLU A 87 10.58 16.34 -11.74
C GLU A 87 9.58 15.53 -12.59
N TRP A 88 8.51 15.01 -11.98
CA TRP A 88 7.51 14.17 -12.66
C TRP A 88 6.46 14.98 -13.41
N GLY A 89 6.19 16.22 -12.98
CA GLY A 89 5.08 17.03 -13.47
C GLY A 89 3.70 16.43 -13.13
N TRP A 90 2.63 17.16 -13.45
CA TRP A 90 1.26 16.66 -13.33
C TRP A 90 0.69 16.32 -14.70
N ASP A 91 0.43 15.04 -14.93
CA ASP A 91 -0.22 14.51 -16.14
C ASP A 91 -1.46 13.73 -15.72
N PHE A 92 -2.62 14.38 -15.84
CA PHE A 92 -3.89 13.82 -15.39
C PHE A 92 -4.26 12.52 -16.12
N GLU A 93 -3.98 12.42 -17.42
CA GLU A 93 -4.32 11.22 -18.19
C GLU A 93 -3.43 10.04 -17.81
N LYS A 94 -2.13 10.26 -17.59
CA LYS A 94 -1.25 9.21 -17.05
C LYS A 94 -1.69 8.80 -15.65
N LYS A 95 -2.05 9.76 -14.78
CA LYS A 95 -2.50 9.46 -13.42
C LYS A 95 -3.80 8.65 -13.43
N LYS A 96 -4.74 9.02 -14.30
CA LYS A 96 -5.97 8.28 -14.53
C LYS A 96 -5.72 6.86 -15.02
N GLN A 97 -4.80 6.66 -15.96
CA GLN A 97 -4.41 5.33 -16.44
C GLN A 97 -3.79 4.47 -15.32
N GLU A 98 -2.93 5.06 -14.49
CA GLU A 98 -2.34 4.39 -13.31
C GLU A 98 -3.41 3.97 -12.30
N MET A 99 -4.34 4.86 -11.97
CA MET A 99 -5.40 4.59 -10.99
C MET A 99 -6.39 3.53 -11.52
N THR A 100 -6.74 3.57 -12.80
CA THR A 100 -7.74 2.66 -13.40
C THR A 100 -7.21 1.28 -13.80
N ASP A 101 -5.96 0.95 -13.47
CA ASP A 101 -5.37 -0.35 -13.76
C ASP A 101 -6.19 -1.50 -13.17
N ILE A 102 -6.41 -2.56 -13.96
CA ILE A 102 -7.25 -3.71 -13.62
C ILE A 102 -6.78 -4.51 -12.38
N SER A 103 -5.53 -4.33 -11.98
CA SER A 103 -4.93 -4.95 -10.80
C SER A 103 -5.06 -4.12 -9.53
N ALA A 104 -5.58 -2.89 -9.64
CA ALA A 104 -5.77 -1.98 -8.53
C ALA A 104 -6.94 -2.38 -7.62
N TYR A 105 -6.69 -2.24 -6.32
CA TYR A 105 -7.69 -2.29 -5.26
C TYR A 105 -7.78 -0.92 -4.59
N TYR A 106 -8.96 -0.63 -4.08
CA TYR A 106 -9.29 0.61 -3.41
C TYR A 106 -9.90 0.29 -2.04
N LEU A 107 -9.22 0.70 -0.97
CA LEU A 107 -9.89 0.91 0.31
C LEU A 107 -10.60 2.25 0.25
N ILE A 108 -11.89 2.29 0.56
CA ILE A 108 -12.70 3.51 0.57
C ILE A 108 -13.33 3.65 1.96
N ALA A 109 -13.07 4.78 2.61
CA ALA A 109 -13.73 5.16 3.84
C ALA A 109 -14.91 6.09 3.52
N SER A 110 -16.08 5.77 4.05
CA SER A 110 -17.29 6.58 3.93
C SER A 110 -17.79 7.04 5.30
N SER A 111 -18.38 8.23 5.35
CA SER A 111 -19.11 8.73 6.52
C SER A 111 -20.36 7.88 6.80
N LEU A 112 -21.02 8.12 7.93
CA LEU A 112 -22.31 7.50 8.26
C LEU A 112 -23.41 7.82 7.23
N ASN A 113 -23.31 8.96 6.54
CA ASN A 113 -24.25 9.35 5.50
C ASN A 113 -23.97 8.65 4.15
N GLY A 114 -22.87 7.89 4.05
CA GLY A 114 -22.46 7.21 2.83
C GLY A 114 -21.48 8.01 1.96
N ASP A 115 -21.18 9.26 2.32
CA ASP A 115 -20.27 10.11 1.55
C ASP A 115 -18.83 9.58 1.65
N PRO A 116 -18.10 9.44 0.54
CA PRO A 116 -16.69 9.05 0.58
C PRO A 116 -15.84 10.19 1.16
N VAL A 117 -14.91 9.85 2.05
CA VAL A 117 -14.06 10.83 2.77
C VAL A 117 -12.57 10.50 2.71
N ALA A 118 -12.21 9.26 2.39
CA ALA A 118 -10.82 8.86 2.17
C ALA A 118 -10.72 7.64 1.28
N PHE A 119 -9.58 7.47 0.62
CA PHE A 119 -9.25 6.23 -0.05
C PHE A 119 -7.78 5.88 0.06
N SER A 120 -7.47 4.61 -0.17
CA SER A 120 -6.13 4.17 -0.57
C SER A 120 -6.20 3.30 -1.79
N HIS A 121 -5.36 3.61 -2.79
CA HIS A 121 -5.12 2.79 -3.97
C HIS A 121 -3.91 1.90 -3.70
N PHE A 122 -4.07 0.59 -3.79
CA PHE A 122 -2.99 -0.35 -3.60
C PHE A 122 -3.01 -1.50 -4.61
N ARG A 123 -1.87 -2.16 -4.74
CA ARG A 123 -1.71 -3.38 -5.55
C ARG A 123 -0.88 -4.39 -4.80
N PHE A 124 -1.14 -5.67 -5.02
CA PHE A 124 -0.13 -6.71 -4.77
C PHE A 124 0.83 -6.71 -5.95
N ASP A 125 2.14 -6.67 -5.74
CA ASP A 125 3.07 -6.74 -6.85
C ASP A 125 4.40 -7.42 -6.53
N MET A 126 5.20 -7.65 -7.56
CA MET A 126 6.61 -8.02 -7.42
C MET A 126 7.46 -6.76 -7.52
N ASP A 127 8.05 -6.31 -6.43
CA ASP A 127 8.95 -5.16 -6.40
C ASP A 127 10.38 -5.64 -6.12
N TYR A 128 11.32 -5.34 -7.02
CA TYR A 128 12.71 -5.84 -7.00
C TYR A 128 12.88 -7.36 -6.74
N GLY A 129 11.85 -8.15 -7.06
CA GLY A 129 11.86 -9.60 -6.87
C GLY A 129 11.30 -10.09 -5.53
N GLN A 130 10.77 -9.20 -4.70
CA GLN A 130 10.03 -9.50 -3.48
C GLN A 130 8.52 -9.33 -3.69
N PRO A 131 7.67 -10.17 -3.10
CA PRO A 131 6.23 -9.98 -3.11
C PRO A 131 5.83 -8.88 -2.11
N VAL A 132 5.15 -7.83 -2.57
CA VAL A 132 4.81 -6.66 -1.75
C VAL A 132 3.34 -6.28 -1.87
N LEU A 133 2.82 -5.58 -0.87
CA LEU A 133 1.65 -4.74 -1.05
C LEU A 133 2.14 -3.30 -1.25
N TYR A 134 1.95 -2.78 -2.46
CA TYR A 134 2.33 -1.42 -2.82
C TYR A 134 1.16 -0.48 -2.60
N CYS A 135 1.29 0.46 -1.67
CA CYS A 135 0.37 1.59 -1.49
C CYS A 135 0.75 2.70 -2.47
N TYR A 136 0.00 2.81 -3.57
CA TYR A 136 0.21 3.87 -4.56
C TYR A 136 -0.27 5.19 -3.99
N GLU A 137 -1.52 5.22 -3.49
CA GLU A 137 -2.11 6.43 -2.93
C GLU A 137 -2.72 6.19 -1.55
N ILE A 138 -2.70 7.23 -0.73
CA ILE A 138 -3.53 7.37 0.45
C ILE A 138 -3.98 8.84 0.55
N GLN A 139 -5.26 9.08 0.30
CA GLN A 139 -5.83 10.42 0.23
C GLN A 139 -7.01 10.55 1.18
N LEU A 140 -7.01 11.63 1.96
CA LEU A 140 -8.06 11.96 2.91
C LEU A 140 -8.59 13.36 2.62
N GLU A 141 -9.90 13.54 2.69
CA GLU A 141 -10.51 14.87 2.76
C GLU A 141 -9.99 15.63 3.99
N ALA A 142 -9.81 16.94 3.84
CA ALA A 142 -9.19 17.76 4.88
C ALA A 142 -9.95 17.69 6.22
N SER A 143 -11.27 17.57 6.18
CA SER A 143 -12.16 17.50 7.36
C SER A 143 -12.00 16.23 8.20
N VAL A 144 -11.42 15.16 7.65
CA VAL A 144 -11.22 13.88 8.37
C VAL A 144 -9.75 13.57 8.63
N ARG A 145 -8.85 14.51 8.36
CA ARG A 145 -7.43 14.40 8.70
C ARG A 145 -7.23 14.56 10.21
N ARG A 146 -6.13 14.00 10.71
CA ARG A 146 -5.75 14.03 12.14
C ARG A 146 -6.76 13.34 13.09
N LEU A 147 -7.75 12.62 12.56
CA LEU A 147 -8.69 11.79 13.32
C LEU A 147 -8.24 10.32 13.45
N GLY A 148 -6.98 10.00 13.19
CA GLY A 148 -6.47 8.62 13.21
C GLY A 148 -6.89 7.74 12.00
N LEU A 149 -7.80 8.20 11.15
CA LEU A 149 -8.29 7.44 9.99
C LEU A 149 -7.18 7.00 9.02
N GLY A 150 -6.21 7.88 8.73
CA GLY A 150 -5.08 7.54 7.86
C GLY A 150 -4.22 6.39 8.44
N LYS A 151 -3.96 6.44 9.75
CA LYS A 151 -3.28 5.36 10.47
C LYS A 151 -4.07 4.05 10.40
N PHE A 152 -5.39 4.13 10.58
CA PHE A 152 -6.26 2.97 10.47
C PHE A 152 -6.16 2.33 9.08
N ILE A 153 -6.28 3.12 8.00
CA ILE A 153 -6.15 2.63 6.62
C ILE A 153 -4.80 1.93 6.40
N MET A 154 -3.69 2.51 6.87
CA MET A 154 -2.38 1.86 6.76
C MET A 154 -2.31 0.53 7.52
N ASN A 155 -2.89 0.44 8.72
CA ASN A 155 -2.98 -0.82 9.46
C ASN A 155 -3.78 -1.89 8.69
N VAL A 156 -4.86 -1.49 7.99
CA VAL A 156 -5.61 -2.39 7.12
C VAL A 156 -4.73 -2.92 5.99
N LEU A 157 -3.95 -2.05 5.33
CA LEU A 157 -3.03 -2.46 4.27
C LEU A 157 -1.97 -3.43 4.79
N GLU A 158 -1.40 -3.20 5.97
CA GLU A 158 -0.48 -4.14 6.63
C GLU A 158 -1.15 -5.51 6.86
N LYS A 159 -2.36 -5.52 7.45
CA LYS A 159 -3.10 -6.76 7.71
C LYS A 159 -3.40 -7.53 6.41
N VAL A 160 -3.87 -6.83 5.38
CA VAL A 160 -4.18 -7.40 4.06
C VAL A 160 -2.92 -7.91 3.37
N GLY A 161 -1.83 -7.16 3.39
CA GLY A 161 -0.54 -7.55 2.79
C GLY A 161 0.04 -8.79 3.46
N PHE A 162 0.18 -8.77 4.79
CA PHE A 162 0.86 -9.84 5.52
C PHE A 162 0.04 -11.14 5.60
N SER A 163 -1.29 -11.06 5.63
CA SER A 163 -2.16 -12.24 5.51
C SER A 163 -2.04 -12.92 4.14
N ASN A 164 -1.76 -12.13 3.09
CA ASN A 164 -1.47 -12.61 1.74
C ASN A 164 -0.01 -13.00 1.51
N LYS A 165 0.80 -13.05 2.58
CA LYS A 165 2.22 -13.43 2.53
C LYS A 165 3.08 -12.48 1.71
N MET A 166 2.69 -11.20 1.61
CA MET A 166 3.60 -10.16 1.15
C MET A 166 4.66 -9.93 2.23
N GLU A 167 5.90 -9.68 1.81
CA GLU A 167 7.04 -9.51 2.70
C GLU A 167 7.04 -8.12 3.36
N LYS A 168 6.56 -7.11 2.64
CA LYS A 168 6.48 -5.71 3.12
C LYS A 168 5.29 -4.97 2.52
N VAL A 169 4.86 -3.93 3.23
CA VAL A 169 4.07 -2.84 2.65
C VAL A 169 5.05 -1.76 2.20
N ILE A 170 4.92 -1.26 0.98
CA ILE A 170 5.84 -0.28 0.37
C ILE A 170 5.06 0.88 -0.24
N LEU A 171 5.66 2.06 -0.26
CA LEU A 171 5.09 3.28 -0.84
C LEU A 171 6.18 4.24 -1.30
N THR A 172 5.81 5.17 -2.17
CA THR A 172 6.66 6.30 -2.58
C THR A 172 6.10 7.60 -2.02
N VAL A 173 6.96 8.47 -1.51
CA VAL A 173 6.58 9.76 -0.97
C VAL A 173 7.53 10.86 -1.45
N PHE A 174 6.98 12.02 -1.81
CA PHE A 174 7.80 13.18 -2.15
C PHE A 174 8.59 13.67 -0.93
N LYS A 175 9.88 13.98 -1.11
CA LYS A 175 10.75 14.55 -0.08
C LYS A 175 10.19 15.86 0.49
N LYS A 176 9.54 16.67 -0.35
CA LYS A 176 8.87 17.93 0.04
C LYS A 176 7.58 17.72 0.85
N ASN A 177 7.00 16.53 0.86
CA ASN A 177 5.79 16.23 1.63
C ASN A 177 6.17 15.81 3.06
N GLU A 178 6.70 16.76 3.83
CA GLU A 178 7.18 16.52 5.19
C GLU A 178 6.08 15.98 6.13
N GLU A 179 4.84 16.38 5.92
CA GLU A 179 3.72 15.89 6.72
C GLU A 179 3.48 14.40 6.50
N ALA A 180 3.52 13.94 5.25
CA ALA A 180 3.39 12.52 4.91
C ALA A 180 4.61 11.73 5.40
N LEU A 181 5.82 12.25 5.25
CA LEU A 181 7.04 11.63 5.79
C LEU A 181 6.95 11.42 7.30
N LYS A 182 6.63 12.48 8.06
CA LYS A 182 6.43 12.40 9.52
C LYS A 182 5.34 11.39 9.88
N PHE A 183 4.26 11.35 9.11
CA PHE A 183 3.19 10.38 9.28
C PHE A 183 3.67 8.94 9.09
N PHE A 184 4.35 8.62 7.99
CA PHE A 184 4.81 7.24 7.72
C PHE A 184 5.91 6.79 8.70
N TYR A 185 6.88 7.65 9.03
CA TYR A 185 7.88 7.33 10.05
C TYR A 185 7.25 7.07 11.42
N ALA A 186 6.22 7.84 11.82
CA ALA A 186 5.48 7.60 13.05
C ALA A 186 4.69 6.27 13.06
N LEU A 187 4.42 5.69 11.89
CA LEU A 187 3.83 4.35 11.74
C LEU A 187 4.88 3.23 11.71
N GLY A 188 6.17 3.56 11.78
CA GLY A 188 7.28 2.61 11.73
C GLY A 188 7.63 2.16 10.31
N PHE A 189 7.31 2.95 9.30
CA PHE A 189 7.93 2.79 7.98
C PHE A 189 9.35 3.33 8.03
N GLU A 190 10.24 2.70 7.29
CA GLU A 190 11.66 3.05 7.20
C GLU A 190 12.05 3.27 5.73
N LEU A 191 13.22 3.85 5.50
CA LEU A 191 13.76 4.02 4.15
C LEU A 191 13.99 2.63 3.53
N ASP A 192 13.36 2.36 2.39
CA ASP A 192 13.51 1.08 1.71
C ASP A 192 14.87 1.00 1.02
N GLU A 193 15.48 -0.19 1.01
CA GLU A 193 16.74 -0.49 0.32
C GLU A 193 16.72 -0.21 -1.19
N THR A 194 15.53 -0.10 -1.79
CA THR A 194 15.33 0.23 -3.21
C THR A 194 15.06 1.71 -3.44
N SER A 195 14.97 2.52 -2.38
CA SER A 195 14.91 3.98 -2.51
C SER A 195 16.16 4.46 -3.24
N PRO A 196 16.03 5.43 -4.17
CA PRO A 196 17.21 6.08 -4.74
C PRO A 196 18.10 6.61 -3.60
N ASP A 197 19.41 6.48 -3.78
CA ASP A 197 20.42 7.06 -2.89
C ASP A 197 20.20 8.58 -2.70
N GLU A 198 20.97 9.22 -1.81
CA GLU A 198 20.93 10.67 -1.53
C GLU A 198 21.32 11.57 -2.74
N ASP A 199 20.98 11.17 -3.97
CA ASP A 199 20.95 12.03 -5.13
C ASP A 199 19.86 13.10 -4.91
N GLU A 200 20.31 14.34 -4.67
CA GLU A 200 19.47 15.53 -4.51
C GLU A 200 18.52 15.78 -5.69
N ARG A 201 18.78 15.17 -6.85
CA ARG A 201 17.90 15.27 -8.02
C ARG A 201 16.56 14.59 -7.76
N LYS A 202 16.56 13.41 -7.13
CA LYS A 202 15.30 12.67 -6.92
C LYS A 202 14.43 13.37 -5.89
N CYS A 203 13.26 13.82 -6.34
CA CYS A 203 12.27 14.52 -5.53
C CYS A 203 11.45 13.61 -4.57
N TYR A 204 11.72 12.31 -4.54
CA TYR A 204 10.98 11.31 -3.75
C TYR A 204 11.91 10.34 -3.02
N VAL A 205 11.37 9.63 -2.05
CA VAL A 205 11.98 8.46 -1.40
C VAL A 205 10.98 7.30 -1.39
N ILE A 206 11.50 6.08 -1.29
CA ILE A 206 10.68 4.89 -1.13
C ILE A 206 10.76 4.45 0.32
N LEU A 207 9.61 4.27 0.95
CA LEU A 207 9.51 3.77 2.32
C LEU A 207 8.85 2.40 2.33
N SER A 208 9.27 1.55 3.24
CA SER A 208 8.61 0.27 3.47
C SER A 208 8.52 -0.10 4.93
N LYS A 209 7.62 -1.03 5.22
CA LYS A 209 7.48 -1.65 6.52
C LYS A 209 7.41 -3.16 6.31
N PRO A 210 8.48 -3.91 6.66
CA PRO A 210 8.48 -5.36 6.53
C PRO A 210 7.52 -5.99 7.53
N LYS A 211 7.10 -7.21 7.20
CA LYS A 211 6.37 -8.04 8.15
C LYS A 211 7.30 -8.31 9.35
N THR A 212 6.98 -7.73 10.50
CA THR A 212 7.68 -8.10 11.73
C THR A 212 7.28 -9.52 12.11
N GLU A 213 8.25 -10.32 12.54
CA GLU A 213 7.97 -11.57 13.24
C GLU A 213 7.44 -11.22 14.64
N GLN A 214 6.20 -10.69 14.71
CA GLN A 214 5.49 -10.72 15.97
C GLN A 214 5.10 -12.17 16.23
N THR A 215 5.80 -12.75 17.19
CA THR A 215 5.48 -14.00 17.86
C THR A 215 3.97 -14.05 18.15
N ASP A 216 3.27 -15.00 17.52
CA ASP A 216 1.98 -15.51 17.97
C ASP A 216 2.17 -16.22 19.34
N THR A 217 2.71 -15.53 20.34
CA THR A 217 2.69 -16.00 21.72
C THR A 217 1.30 -15.74 22.27
N ASN A 218 0.49 -16.79 22.22
CA ASN A 218 -0.57 -17.14 23.17
C ASN A 218 -1.28 -15.98 23.85
N VAL A 219 -2.49 -15.67 23.38
CA VAL A 219 -3.59 -15.36 24.29
C VAL A 219 -4.49 -16.59 24.31
N GLU A 220 -4.00 -17.65 24.97
CA GLU A 220 -4.87 -18.66 25.54
C GLU A 220 -5.47 -18.06 26.83
N SER A 221 -6.78 -17.88 26.79
CA SER A 221 -7.74 -18.04 27.90
C SER A 221 -7.26 -17.74 29.33
N HIS A 222 -7.82 -16.71 29.94
CA HIS A 222 -8.36 -16.76 31.32
C HIS A 222 -9.66 -15.94 31.39
#